data_AF-A0A0Q4N1X1-F1
#
_entry.id   AF-A0A0Q4N1X1-F1
#
_cell.length_a   1.000
_cell.length_b   1.000
_cell.length_c   1.000
_cell.angle_alpha   90.00
_cell.angle_beta   90.00
_cell.angle_gamma   90.00
#
_symmetry.space_group_name_H-M   'P 1'
#
loop_
_entity.id
_entity.type
_entity.pdbx_description
1 polymer ?
#
loop_
_entity_poly.entity_id
_entity_poly.type
_entity_poly.pdbx_seq_one_letter_code
_entity_poly.pdbx_strand_id
1 'polypeptide(L)'
;MTSCSLLVAVVQRSADTDIHVLDAALPGVYQVKIDPELTDELAYETAAESFHMCVPIKVLEDFDVHVFDEAKRTELTASETVVDDLMVYNCLKIADQLPAWLHAQVVQSPIARPPVKTVLRANDLSEPGL
;
A
#
# COMPACT_ATOMS: atom_id res chain seq x y z
N MET A 1 11.73 18.40 -16.73
CA MET A 1 10.64 18.32 -15.75
C MET A 1 11.13 17.45 -14.61
N THR A 2 11.37 18.04 -13.44
CA THR A 2 11.76 17.33 -12.22
C THR A 2 10.48 16.80 -11.58
N SER A 3 10.27 15.48 -11.53
CA SER A 3 9.10 14.91 -10.84
C SER A 3 9.30 14.94 -9.32
N CYS A 4 8.23 15.20 -8.57
CA CYS A 4 8.19 14.95 -7.13
C CYS A 4 7.87 13.47 -6.90
N SER A 5 8.60 12.84 -5.98
CA SER A 5 8.34 11.45 -5.60
C SER A 5 7.54 11.45 -4.30
N LEU A 6 6.38 10.79 -4.34
CA LEU A 6 5.53 10.55 -3.19
C LEU A 6 5.57 9.08 -2.80
N LEU A 7 5.41 8.83 -1.51
CA LEU A 7 5.37 7.50 -0.92
C LEU A 7 3.95 7.23 -0.43
N VAL A 8 3.28 6.24 -1.01
CA VAL A 8 1.99 5.75 -0.58
C VAL A 8 2.21 4.57 0.35
N ALA A 9 1.96 4.75 1.63
CA ALA A 9 2.03 3.68 2.62
C ALA A 9 0.66 3.04 2.82
N VAL A 10 0.63 1.72 2.73
CA VAL A 10 -0.58 0.91 2.87
C VAL A 10 -0.39 0.03 4.09
N VAL A 11 -1.18 0.29 5.12
CA VAL A 11 -1.14 -0.43 6.40
C VAL A 11 -2.46 -1.16 6.63
N GLN A 12 -2.42 -2.27 7.34
CA GLN A 12 -3.63 -3.04 7.65
C GLN A 12 -4.35 -2.41 8.86
N ARG A 13 -5.67 -2.21 8.77
CA ARG A 13 -6.46 -1.48 9.77
C ARG A 13 -6.75 -2.29 11.05
N SER A 14 -6.70 -3.63 11.00
CA SER A 14 -6.85 -4.47 12.19
C SER A 14 -6.24 -5.86 12.02
N ALA A 15 -5.73 -6.46 13.10
CA ALA A 15 -5.21 -7.84 13.09
C ALA A 15 -6.31 -8.91 13.07
N ASP A 16 -7.56 -8.55 13.37
CA ASP A 16 -8.69 -9.47 13.56
C ASP A 16 -9.67 -9.48 12.36
N THR A 17 -9.42 -8.65 11.34
CA THR A 17 -10.18 -8.68 10.09
C THR A 17 -9.65 -9.81 9.21
N ASP A 18 -10.53 -10.68 8.71
CA ASP A 18 -10.18 -11.74 7.76
C ASP A 18 -9.71 -11.12 6.44
N ILE A 19 -8.39 -10.97 6.27
CA ILE A 19 -7.83 -10.47 5.03
C ILE A 19 -8.05 -11.51 3.93
N HIS A 20 -8.55 -11.07 2.79
CA HIS A 20 -8.56 -11.93 1.60
C HIS A 20 -7.13 -12.31 1.20
N VAL A 21 -6.90 -13.57 0.82
CA VAL A 21 -5.56 -14.08 0.46
C VAL A 21 -4.88 -13.27 -0.66
N LEU A 22 -5.67 -12.67 -1.55
CA LEU A 22 -5.18 -11.79 -2.62
C LEU A 22 -4.68 -10.43 -2.07
N ASP A 23 -5.25 -9.99 -0.95
CA ASP A 23 -5.02 -8.68 -0.35
C ASP A 23 -3.89 -8.71 0.69
N ALA A 24 -3.52 -9.89 1.19
CA ALA A 24 -2.39 -10.06 2.12
C ALA A 24 -1.03 -9.64 1.56
N ALA A 25 -0.88 -9.51 0.23
CA ALA A 25 0.34 -9.05 -0.43
C ALA A 25 0.40 -7.51 -0.61
N LEU A 26 -0.68 -6.81 -0.26
CA LEU A 26 -0.85 -5.37 -0.46
C LEU A 26 -0.13 -4.48 0.57
N PRO A 27 0.03 -4.87 1.85
CA PRO A 27 0.78 -4.05 2.80
C PRO A 27 2.18 -3.73 2.30
N GLY A 28 2.59 -2.49 2.52
CA GLY A 28 3.90 -1.98 2.11
C GLY A 28 3.86 -0.53 1.68
N VAL A 29 4.97 -0.07 1.12
CA VAL A 29 5.10 1.29 0.61
C VAL A 29 5.29 1.25 -0.90
N TYR A 30 4.60 2.15 -1.58
CA TYR A 30 4.60 2.30 -3.02
C TYR A 30 5.11 3.69 -3.37
N GLN A 31 5.98 3.78 -4.37
CA GLN A 31 6.41 5.07 -4.91
C GLN A 31 5.53 5.45 -6.09
N VAL A 32 5.15 6.71 -6.13
CA VAL A 32 4.54 7.35 -7.30
C VAL A 32 5.26 8.65 -7.60
N LYS A 33 5.49 8.93 -8.88
CA LYS A 33 6.15 10.15 -9.35
C LYS A 33 5.12 11.05 -9.98
N ILE A 34 4.88 12.20 -9.39
CA ILE A 34 3.87 13.16 -9.83
C ILE A 34 4.51 14.47 -10.31
N ASP A 35 3.71 15.32 -10.93
CA ASP A 35 4.11 16.66 -11.32
C ASP A 35 4.36 17.54 -10.06
N PRO A 36 5.53 18.19 -9.94
CA PRO A 36 5.85 19.07 -8.81
C PRO A 36 4.99 20.34 -8.73
N GLU A 37 4.28 20.70 -9.80
CA GLU A 37 3.43 21.91 -9.84
C GLU A 37 2.07 21.69 -9.18
N LEU A 38 1.72 20.43 -8.84
CA LEU A 38 0.48 20.12 -8.14
C LEU A 38 0.53 20.63 -6.70
N THR A 39 -0.63 21.08 -6.21
CA THR A 39 -0.81 21.39 -4.79
C THR A 39 -0.73 20.11 -3.95
N ASP A 40 -0.37 20.24 -2.67
CA ASP A 40 -0.25 19.10 -1.74
C ASP A 40 -1.54 18.26 -1.67
N GLU A 41 -2.71 18.90 -1.77
CA GLU A 41 -4.02 18.24 -1.82
C GLU A 41 -4.22 17.44 -3.11
N LEU A 42 -3.96 18.05 -4.28
CA LEU A 42 -4.13 17.39 -5.57
C LEU A 42 -3.11 16.25 -5.75
N ALA A 43 -1.91 16.45 -5.24
CA ALA A 43 -0.83 15.48 -5.17
C ALA A 43 -1.23 14.24 -4.36
N TYR A 44 -1.89 14.44 -3.21
CA TYR A 44 -2.45 13.35 -2.40
C TYR A 44 -3.47 12.53 -3.19
N GLU A 45 -4.51 13.18 -3.73
CA GLU A 45 -5.61 12.48 -4.43
C GLU A 45 -5.11 11.74 -5.67
N THR A 46 -4.22 12.38 -6.42
CA THR A 46 -3.57 11.80 -7.61
C THR A 46 -2.77 10.54 -7.25
N ALA A 47 -2.01 10.60 -6.15
CA ALA A 47 -1.21 9.47 -5.66
C ALA A 47 -2.09 8.31 -5.18
N ALA A 48 -3.15 8.61 -4.43
CA ALA A 48 -4.11 7.62 -3.95
C ALA A 48 -4.85 6.96 -5.11
N GLU A 49 -5.36 7.73 -6.07
CA GLU A 49 -6.03 7.21 -7.27
C GLU A 49 -5.07 6.35 -8.11
N SER A 50 -3.84 6.83 -8.33
CA SER A 50 -2.81 6.07 -9.07
C SER A 50 -2.58 4.71 -8.43
N PHE A 51 -2.52 4.65 -7.10
CA PHE A 51 -2.39 3.41 -6.36
C PHE A 51 -3.60 2.49 -6.55
N HIS A 52 -4.82 3.00 -6.36
CA HIS A 52 -6.05 2.20 -6.51
C HIS A 52 -6.27 1.66 -7.91
N MET A 53 -5.86 2.41 -8.94
CA MET A 53 -5.95 1.97 -10.33
C MET A 53 -4.90 0.90 -10.67
N CYS A 54 -3.67 1.03 -10.15
CA CYS A 54 -2.61 0.05 -10.38
C CYS A 54 -2.81 -1.24 -9.56
N VAL A 55 -3.40 -1.10 -8.38
CA VAL A 55 -3.55 -2.16 -7.39
C VAL A 55 -5.03 -2.23 -7.02
N PRO A 56 -5.82 -3.09 -7.68
CA PRO A 56 -7.26 -3.16 -7.47
C PRO A 56 -7.57 -3.84 -6.13
N ILE A 57 -7.62 -3.05 -5.07
CA ILE A 57 -8.01 -3.51 -3.73
C ILE A 57 -9.53 -3.57 -3.66
N LYS A 58 -10.08 -4.72 -3.29
CA LYS A 58 -11.54 -4.91 -3.23
C LYS A 58 -12.20 -4.38 -1.97
N VAL A 59 -11.43 -4.19 -0.90
CA VAL A 59 -11.97 -3.85 0.42
C VAL A 59 -11.11 -2.75 1.01
N LEU A 60 -11.39 -1.51 0.62
CA LEU A 60 -10.79 -0.31 1.21
C LEU A 60 -10.99 -0.24 2.74
N GLU A 61 -11.86 -1.07 3.30
CA GLU A 61 -12.12 -1.16 4.73
C GLU A 61 -11.01 -1.90 5.51
N ASP A 62 -10.19 -2.71 4.82
CA ASP A 62 -9.15 -3.56 5.45
C ASP A 62 -7.80 -2.85 5.62
N PHE A 63 -7.60 -1.73 4.90
CA PHE A 63 -6.33 -1.01 4.85
C PHE A 63 -6.53 0.49 5.06
N ASP A 64 -5.56 1.12 5.72
CA ASP A 64 -5.38 2.56 5.68
C ASP A 64 -4.31 2.91 4.64
N VAL A 65 -4.60 3.93 3.83
CA VAL A 65 -3.71 4.47 2.81
C VAL A 65 -3.28 5.85 3.25
N HIS A 66 -1.97 6.05 3.37
CA HIS A 66 -1.34 7.31 3.76
C HIS A 66 -0.39 7.75 2.66
N VAL A 67 -0.36 9.04 2.34
CA VAL A 67 0.53 9.59 1.31
C VAL A 67 1.53 10.54 1.95
N PHE A 68 2.81 10.35 1.65
CA PHE A 68 3.90 11.14 2.19
C PHE A 68 4.68 11.84 1.08
N ASP A 69 5.03 13.10 1.31
CA ASP A 69 6.02 13.82 0.51
C ASP A 69 7.42 13.36 0.91
N GLU A 70 8.14 12.72 -0.02
CA GLU A 70 9.48 12.18 0.22
C GLU A 70 10.50 13.28 0.54
N ALA A 71 10.37 14.46 -0.09
CA ALA A 71 11.29 15.57 0.07
C ALA A 71 11.06 16.32 1.38
N LYS A 72 9.79 16.61 1.69
CA LYS A 72 9.40 17.32 2.92
C LYS A 72 9.38 16.41 4.15
N ARG A 73 9.27 15.09 3.95
CA ARG A 73 9.10 14.08 5.01
C ARG A 73 7.86 14.33 5.86
N THR A 74 6.78 14.77 5.22
CA THR A 74 5.50 15.10 5.84
C THR A 74 4.39 14.26 5.22
N GLU A 75 3.42 13.88 6.03
CA GLU A 75 2.16 13.30 5.55
C GLU A 75 1.34 14.38 4.85
N LEU A 76 0.77 14.02 3.70
CA LEU A 76 -0.21 14.84 2.97
C LEU A 76 -1.61 14.38 3.38
N THR A 77 -2.55 15.33 3.42
CA THR A 77 -3.93 15.05 3.82
C THR A 77 -4.88 15.31 2.67
N ALA A 78 -5.87 14.41 2.52
CA ALA A 78 -6.99 14.59 1.62
C ALA A 78 -7.74 15.90 1.91
N SER A 79 -8.26 16.52 0.85
CA SER A 79 -9.27 17.56 0.98
C SER A 79 -10.66 16.92 0.87
N GLU A 80 -11.67 17.47 1.56
CA GLU A 80 -13.05 16.93 1.47
C GLU A 80 -13.68 17.13 0.08
N THR A 81 -13.05 17.91 -0.80
CA THR A 81 -13.52 18.17 -2.16
C THR A 81 -12.97 17.16 -3.15
N VAL A 82 -13.87 16.44 -3.82
CA VAL A 82 -13.53 15.60 -4.98
C VAL A 82 -13.06 16.48 -6.14
N VAL A 83 -11.89 16.17 -6.70
CA VAL A 83 -11.29 16.90 -7.83
C VAL A 83 -11.44 16.08 -9.11
N ASP A 84 -11.96 16.69 -10.18
CA ASP A 84 -12.32 16.00 -11.44
C ASP A 84 -11.14 15.80 -12.42
N ASP A 85 -9.93 16.27 -12.08
CA ASP A 85 -8.76 16.32 -13.01
C ASP A 85 -7.56 15.49 -12.51
N LEU A 86 -7.81 14.34 -11.90
CA LEU A 86 -6.73 13.47 -11.43
C LEU A 86 -6.03 12.77 -12.60
N MET A 87 -4.70 12.63 -12.48
CA MET A 87 -3.87 11.93 -13.45
C MET A 87 -3.33 10.62 -12.87
N VAL A 88 -3.45 9.54 -13.63
CA VAL A 88 -2.94 8.22 -13.19
C VAL A 88 -1.48 8.06 -13.57
N TYR A 89 -0.63 7.86 -12.57
CA TYR A 89 0.80 7.58 -12.72
C TYR A 89 1.13 6.12 -12.39
N ASN A 90 2.28 5.64 -12.86
CA ASN A 90 2.75 4.30 -12.52
C ASN A 90 3.15 4.21 -11.04
N CYS A 91 2.56 3.25 -10.34
CA CYS A 91 2.93 2.92 -8.95
C CYS A 91 3.90 1.75 -8.91
N LEU A 92 4.95 1.88 -8.10
CA LEU A 92 5.96 0.85 -7.91
C LEU A 92 6.07 0.49 -6.44
N LYS A 93 5.89 -0.79 -6.10
CA LYS A 93 6.12 -1.26 -4.73
C LYS A 93 7.61 -1.11 -4.41
N ILE A 94 7.92 -0.36 -3.36
CA ILE A 94 9.28 -0.27 -2.83
C ILE A 94 9.46 -1.49 -1.93
N ALA A 95 10.45 -2.32 -2.24
CA ALA A 95 10.78 -3.50 -1.44
C ALA A 95 11.13 -3.13 0.01
N ASP A 96 11.06 -4.12 0.91
CA ASP A 96 11.13 -4.09 2.40
C ASP A 96 12.11 -3.11 3.11
N GLN A 97 12.98 -2.41 2.37
CA GLN A 97 13.84 -1.33 2.87
C GLN A 97 13.10 0.01 2.84
N LEU A 98 12.19 0.20 3.80
CA LEU A 98 11.57 1.49 4.05
C LEU A 98 12.60 2.50 4.59
N PRO A 99 12.55 3.77 4.19
CA PRO A 99 13.30 4.82 4.86
C PRO A 99 13.01 4.79 6.36
N ALA A 100 14.05 4.89 7.20
CA ALA A 100 13.91 4.73 8.66
C ALA A 100 12.89 5.70 9.29
N TRP A 101 12.74 6.90 8.71
CA TRP A 101 11.77 7.91 9.15
C TRP A 101 10.31 7.51 8.89
N LEU A 102 10.08 6.72 7.84
CA LEU A 102 8.77 6.20 7.45
C LEU A 102 8.49 4.85 8.12
N HIS A 103 9.54 4.05 8.33
CA HIS A 103 9.44 2.76 9.01
C HIS A 103 8.77 2.88 10.39
N ALA A 104 9.08 3.92 11.17
CA ALA A 104 8.43 4.13 12.47
C ALA A 104 6.93 4.42 12.34
N GLN A 105 6.50 5.13 11.30
CA GLN A 105 5.09 5.48 11.10
C GLN A 105 4.28 4.32 10.52
N VAL A 106 4.89 3.53 9.63
CA VAL A 106 4.25 2.41 8.93
C VAL A 106 4.26 1.13 9.75
N VAL A 107 5.33 0.85 10.51
CA VAL A 107 5.51 -0.40 11.28
C VAL A 107 4.94 -0.32 12.70
N GLN A 108 4.64 0.88 13.21
CA GLN A 108 3.88 1.01 14.48
C GLN A 108 2.38 0.73 14.30
N SER A 109 1.89 0.65 13.07
CA SER A 109 0.60 0.02 12.79
C SER A 109 0.73 -1.48 13.07
N PRO A 110 -0.23 -2.14 13.75
CA PRO A 110 -0.05 -3.50 14.26
C PRO A 110 0.01 -4.51 13.11
N ILE A 111 1.18 -4.64 12.50
CA ILE A 111 1.52 -5.68 11.54
C ILE A 111 1.57 -6.98 12.34
N ALA A 112 0.45 -7.69 12.40
CA ALA A 112 0.46 -9.07 12.83
C ALA A 112 1.40 -9.82 11.88
N ARG A 113 2.36 -10.51 12.48
CA ARG A 113 3.41 -11.31 11.85
C ARG A 113 2.90 -12.06 10.61
N PRO A 114 3.74 -12.28 9.59
CA PRO A 114 3.35 -13.03 8.41
C PRO A 114 2.66 -14.33 8.82
N PRO A 115 1.50 -14.67 8.22
CA PRO A 115 0.82 -15.92 8.55
C PRO A 115 1.82 -17.04 8.34
N VAL A 116 2.05 -17.81 9.40
CA VAL A 116 2.88 -19.01 9.36
C VAL A 116 2.37 -19.82 8.17
N LYS A 117 3.23 -20.06 7.17
CA LYS A 117 2.93 -20.97 6.07
C LYS A 117 2.34 -22.23 6.67
N THR A 118 1.04 -22.43 6.54
CA THR A 118 0.46 -23.76 6.73
C THR A 118 0.98 -24.57 5.55
N VAL A 119 2.12 -25.23 5.77
CA VAL A 119 2.64 -26.22 4.85
C VAL A 119 1.56 -27.29 4.76
N LEU A 120 0.81 -27.29 3.66
CA LEU A 120 -0.01 -28.43 3.27
C LEU A 120 0.93 -29.62 3.23
N ARG A 121 0.88 -30.47 4.25
CA ARG A 121 1.47 -31.81 4.16
C ARG A 121 0.77 -32.48 2.99
N ALA A 122 1.53 -32.79 1.95
CA ALA A 122 1.07 -33.70 0.92
C ALA A 122 0.62 -34.98 1.63
N ASN A 123 -0.66 -35.36 1.46
CA ASN A 123 -1.03 -36.72 1.75
C ASN A 123 -0.19 -37.60 0.83
N ASP A 124 0.67 -38.41 1.43
CA ASP A 124 1.31 -39.53 0.75
C ASP A 124 0.18 -40.40 0.19
N LEU A 125 -0.08 -40.25 -1.12
CA LEU A 125 -0.83 -41.21 -1.91
C LEU A 125 0.05 -42.44 -2.08
N SER A 126 0.18 -43.21 -0.99
CA SER A 126 0.52 -44.62 -1.09
C SER A 126 -0.76 -45.37 -1.47
N GLU A 127 -1.04 -45.46 -2.78
CA GLU A 127 -1.92 -46.50 -3.34
C GLU A 127 -1.26 -47.89 -3.19
N PRO A 128 -1.92 -49.00 -3.57
CA PRO A 128 -3.14 -49.56 -3.02
C PRO A 128 -2.85 -50.96 -2.41
N GLY A 129 -3.53 -51.31 -1.33
CA GLY A 129 -3.44 -52.66 -0.76
C GLY A 129 -4.11 -53.69 -1.67
N LEU A 130 -3.33 -54.72 -2.01
CA LEU A 130 -3.66 -55.98 -2.69
C LEU A 130 -4.91 -56.69 -2.15
#